data_AF-A0A1W9QWL3-F1
#
_entry.id   AF-A0A1W9QWL3-F1
#
_cell.length_a   1.000
_cell.length_b   1.000
_cell.length_c   1.000
_cell.angle_alpha   90.00
_cell.angle_beta   90.00
_cell.angle_gamma   90.00
#
_symmetry.space_group_name_H-M   'P 1'
#
loop_
_entity.id
_entity.type
_entity.pdbx_description
1 polymer ?
#
loop_
_entity_poly.entity_id
_entity_poly.type
_entity_poly.pdbx_seq_one_letter_code
_entity_poly.pdbx_strand_id
1 'polypeptide(L)'
;MDGTMKVSYKMLCDGDVYNEVNLIQILQNEKVAKAIKSEFAKGLRNIALSTSEDVIIEISTDKEIFEFEADKKDFADLIELAEEDAREHKRTKKGCSGVELVDFVTI
;
A
#
# COMPACT_ATOMS: atom_id res chain seq x y z
N MET A 1 -9.23 16.89 -28.50
CA MET A 1 -9.37 17.76 -27.32
C MET A 1 -7.96 17.93 -26.78
N ASP A 2 -7.38 19.12 -26.91
CA ASP A 2 -6.02 19.37 -26.44
C ASP A 2 -6.04 19.51 -24.92
N GLY A 3 -5.27 18.65 -24.26
CA GLY A 3 -5.05 18.74 -22.84
C GLY A 3 -4.25 17.54 -22.36
N THR A 4 -3.45 17.77 -21.33
CA THR A 4 -2.54 16.79 -20.77
C THR A 4 -3.10 16.29 -19.45
N MET A 5 -2.72 15.08 -19.06
CA MET A 5 -3.05 14.49 -17.78
C MET A 5 -1.74 14.05 -17.14
N LYS A 6 -1.62 14.30 -15.84
CA LYS A 6 -0.60 13.70 -15.01
C LYS A 6 -1.16 12.41 -14.43
N VAL A 7 -0.45 11.31 -14.64
CA VAL A 7 -0.89 9.97 -14.29
C VAL A 7 0.08 9.42 -13.25
N SER A 8 -0.47 8.89 -12.16
CA SER A 8 0.29 8.32 -11.06
C SER A 8 0.08 6.81 -11.01
N TYR A 9 1.14 6.03 -10.91
CA TYR A 9 1.07 4.56 -10.86
C TYR A 9 2.09 3.98 -9.87
N LYS A 10 1.87 2.74 -9.46
CA LYS A 10 2.83 1.96 -8.66
C LYS A 10 3.07 0.61 -9.29
N MET A 11 4.23 0.02 -9.02
CA MET A 11 4.54 -1.33 -9.52
C MET A 11 3.73 -2.38 -8.75
N LEU A 12 3.25 -3.40 -9.49
CA LEU A 12 2.69 -4.62 -8.93
C LEU A 12 3.74 -5.72 -8.97
N CYS A 13 4.04 -6.27 -7.80
CA CYS A 13 5.04 -7.31 -7.63
C CYS A 13 4.48 -8.52 -6.87
N ASP A 14 4.93 -9.71 -7.26
CA ASP A 14 4.45 -10.99 -6.74
C ASP A 14 4.71 -11.15 -5.23
N GLY A 15 5.66 -10.39 -4.68
CA GLY A 15 6.00 -10.34 -3.27
C GLY A 15 5.24 -9.28 -2.46
N ASP A 16 4.31 -8.55 -3.08
CA ASP A 16 3.54 -7.54 -2.37
C ASP A 16 2.64 -8.18 -1.32
N VAL A 17 2.67 -7.60 -0.13
CA VAL A 17 1.87 -8.05 1.00
C VAL A 17 0.71 -7.08 1.15
N TYR A 18 -0.48 -7.63 1.26
CA TYR A 18 -1.65 -6.93 1.77
C TYR A 18 -2.36 -7.87 2.72
N ASN A 19 -2.44 -7.49 3.99
CA ASN A 19 -3.17 -8.24 4.99
C ASN A 19 -3.94 -7.28 5.87
N GLU A 20 -5.19 -7.61 6.11
CA GLU A 20 -5.99 -6.97 7.14
C GLU A 20 -6.08 -7.92 8.33
N VAL A 21 -5.86 -7.37 9.53
CA VAL A 21 -6.00 -8.12 10.77
C VAL A 21 -6.76 -7.30 11.77
N ASN A 22 -7.69 -7.97 12.46
CA ASN A 22 -8.48 -7.32 13.48
C ASN A 22 -7.62 -7.04 14.73
N LEU A 23 -7.73 -5.84 15.31
CA LEU A 23 -7.00 -5.46 16.51
C LEU A 23 -7.26 -6.44 17.66
N ILE A 24 -8.48 -6.96 17.80
CA ILE A 24 -8.81 -7.95 18.83
C ILE A 24 -7.97 -9.21 18.65
N GLN A 25 -7.77 -9.69 17.42
CA GLN A 25 -6.94 -10.86 17.15
C GLN A 25 -5.47 -10.60 17.51
N ILE A 26 -4.97 -9.39 17.27
CA ILE A 26 -3.63 -8.98 17.68
C ILE A 26 -3.50 -8.96 19.21
N LEU A 27 -4.48 -8.39 19.92
CA LEU A 27 -4.48 -8.29 21.38
C LEU A 27 -4.65 -9.65 22.07
N GLN A 28 -5.29 -10.61 21.41
CA GLN A 28 -5.41 -11.99 21.88
C GLN A 28 -4.14 -12.82 21.67
N ASN A 29 -3.22 -12.37 20.82
CA ASN A 29 -1.95 -13.05 20.61
C ASN A 29 -1.03 -12.89 21.83
N GLU A 30 -0.60 -14.00 22.45
CA GLU A 30 0.20 -13.96 23.67
C GLU A 30 1.52 -13.19 23.51
N LYS A 31 2.21 -13.36 22.39
CA LYS A 31 3.50 -12.69 22.15
C LYS A 31 3.31 -11.18 22.05
N VAL A 32 2.29 -10.75 21.30
CA VAL A 32 1.99 -9.33 21.13
C VAL A 32 1.49 -8.73 22.43
N ALA A 33 0.55 -9.38 23.11
CA ALA A 33 0.03 -8.93 24.40
C ALA A 33 1.15 -8.79 25.44
N LYS A 34 2.10 -9.73 25.48
CA LYS A 34 3.26 -9.65 26.37
C LYS A 34 4.18 -8.50 26.01
N ALA A 35 4.43 -8.27 24.71
CA ALA A 35 5.25 -7.15 24.25
C ALA A 35 4.63 -5.81 24.67
N ILE A 36 3.34 -5.60 24.41
CA ILE A 36 2.61 -4.39 24.80
C ILE A 36 2.67 -4.19 26.32
N LYS A 37 2.37 -5.23 27.12
CA LYS A 37 2.39 -5.13 28.58
C LYS A 37 3.79 -4.83 29.12
N SER A 38 4.82 -5.43 28.54
CA SER A 38 6.21 -5.24 28.99
C SER A 38 6.73 -3.84 28.69
N GLU A 39 6.30 -3.26 27.58
CA GLU A 39 6.69 -1.92 27.15
C GLU A 39 5.89 -0.83 27.88
N PHE A 40 4.56 -0.95 27.92
CA PHE A 40 3.67 0.13 28.33
C PHE A 40 3.07 -0.02 29.73
N ALA A 41 3.22 -1.17 30.38
CA ALA A 41 2.63 -1.46 31.69
C ALA A 41 3.63 -2.15 32.65
N LYS A 42 4.91 -1.83 32.51
CA LYS A 42 5.99 -2.44 33.29
C LYS A 42 5.80 -2.23 34.79
N GLY A 43 5.96 -3.31 35.56
CA GLY A 43 5.84 -3.30 37.03
C GLY A 43 4.40 -3.40 37.55
N LEU A 44 3.39 -3.35 36.67
CA LEU A 44 2.00 -3.55 37.05
C LEU A 44 1.64 -5.05 37.03
N ARG A 45 0.84 -5.48 38.00
CA ARG A 45 0.29 -6.84 38.08
C ARG A 45 -1.20 -6.82 37.73
N ASN A 46 -1.73 -7.97 37.30
CA ASN A 46 -3.17 -8.16 37.02
C ASN A 46 -3.74 -7.21 35.94
N ILE A 47 -3.00 -7.01 34.86
CA ILE A 47 -3.39 -6.14 33.74
C ILE A 47 -3.99 -6.95 32.57
N ALA A 48 -5.09 -6.44 32.01
CA ALA A 48 -5.74 -6.95 30.81
C ALA A 48 -5.64 -5.92 29.67
N LEU A 49 -5.60 -6.40 28.43
CA LEU A 49 -5.68 -5.54 27.24
C LEU A 49 -7.09 -5.67 26.68
N SER A 50 -7.71 -4.54 26.32
CA SER A 50 -9.04 -4.47 25.74
C SER A 50 -9.12 -3.28 24.78
N THR A 51 -9.95 -3.42 23.75
CA THR A 51 -10.33 -2.32 22.84
C THR A 51 -11.85 -2.16 22.88
N SER A 52 -12.33 -0.92 22.79
CA SER A 52 -13.77 -0.61 22.71
C SER A 52 -14.32 -0.69 21.30
N GLU A 53 -13.46 -0.61 20.29
CA GLU A 53 -13.82 -0.53 18.89
C GLU A 53 -13.20 -1.68 18.09
N ASP A 54 -13.92 -2.06 17.04
CA ASP A 54 -13.50 -3.07 16.08
C ASP A 54 -12.59 -2.41 15.03
N VAL A 55 -11.32 -2.28 15.37
CA VAL A 55 -10.31 -1.62 14.53
C VAL A 55 -9.63 -2.65 13.63
N ILE A 56 -9.55 -2.36 12.34
CA ILE A 56 -8.77 -3.13 11.37
C ILE A 56 -7.37 -2.51 11.27
N ILE A 57 -6.34 -3.34 11.41
CA ILE A 57 -4.96 -2.97 11.13
C ILE A 57 -4.62 -3.51 9.75
N GLU A 58 -4.28 -2.59 8.85
CA GLU A 58 -3.77 -2.91 7.52
C GLU A 58 -2.24 -3.06 7.56
N ILE A 59 -1.75 -4.16 7.01
CA ILE A 59 -0.32 -4.44 6.79
C ILE A 59 -0.13 -4.55 5.29
N SER A 60 0.34 -3.48 4.68
CA SER A 60 0.59 -3.40 3.25
C SER A 60 2.06 -3.09 2.94
N THR A 61 2.56 -3.58 1.81
CA THR A 61 3.85 -3.17 1.28
C THR A 61 3.79 -1.68 0.94
N ASP A 62 4.69 -0.89 1.51
CA ASP A 62 4.86 0.51 1.13
C ASP A 62 5.45 0.58 -0.29
N LYS A 63 4.77 1.30 -1.18
CA LYS A 63 5.07 1.34 -2.62
C LYS A 63 5.40 2.75 -3.06
N GLU A 64 6.48 2.86 -3.80
CA GLU A 64 6.82 4.11 -4.50
C GLU A 64 5.78 4.39 -5.59
N ILE A 65 5.30 5.64 -5.62
CA ILE A 65 4.38 6.15 -6.63
C ILE A 65 5.21 6.90 -7.66
N PHE A 66 5.05 6.49 -8.91
CA PHE A 66 5.67 7.11 -10.08
C PHE A 66 4.65 7.93 -10.84
N GLU A 67 5.14 8.92 -11.59
CA GLU A 67 4.29 9.85 -12.32
C GLU A 67 4.82 10.06 -13.74
N PHE A 68 3.91 10.18 -14.69
CA PHE A 68 4.21 10.57 -16.07
C PHE A 68 3.08 11.43 -16.64
N GLU A 69 3.32 12.07 -17.79
CA GLU A 69 2.32 12.88 -18.50
C GLU A 69 1.80 12.12 -19.73
N ALA A 70 0.48 12.17 -19.94
CA ALA A 70 -0.20 11.56 -21.08
C ALA A 70 -1.18 12.57 -21.71
N ASP A 71 -1.44 12.46 -23.02
CA ASP A 71 -2.49 13.26 -23.65
C ASP A 71 -3.88 12.75 -23.24
N LYS A 72 -4.86 13.65 -23.09
CA LYS A 72 -6.27 13.30 -22.79
C LYS A 72 -6.89 12.33 -23.77
N LYS A 73 -6.44 12.36 -25.03
CA LYS A 73 -6.93 11.45 -26.08
C LYS A 73 -6.52 9.99 -25.80
N ASP A 74 -5.44 9.77 -25.06
CA ASP A 74 -4.86 8.46 -24.77
C ASP A 74 -5.36 7.91 -23.41
N PHE A 75 -6.48 8.44 -22.92
CA PHE A 75 -7.09 8.01 -21.65
C PHE A 75 -7.40 6.50 -21.61
N ALA A 76 -7.76 5.90 -22.75
CA ALA A 76 -8.05 4.47 -22.82
C ALA A 76 -6.79 3.61 -22.64
N ASP A 77 -5.61 4.17 -22.88
CA ASP A 77 -4.35 3.44 -22.99
C ASP A 77 -3.40 3.72 -21.79
N LEU A 78 -3.89 4.38 -20.72
CA LEU A 78 -3.07 4.80 -19.58
C LEU A 78 -2.31 3.67 -18.88
N ILE A 79 -2.87 2.46 -18.83
CA ILE A 79 -2.18 1.31 -18.25
C ILE A 79 -0.99 0.91 -19.12
N GLU A 80 -1.18 0.83 -20.44
CA GLU A 80 -0.12 0.49 -21.38
C GLU A 80 0.98 1.54 -21.37
N LEU A 81 0.62 2.82 -21.40
CA LEU A 81 1.56 3.94 -21.29
C LEU A 81 2.34 3.92 -19.95
N ALA A 82 1.68 3.57 -18.85
CA ALA A 82 2.34 3.43 -17.54
C ALA A 82 3.33 2.26 -17.53
N GLU A 83 3.00 1.14 -18.18
CA GLU A 83 3.95 0.03 -18.34
C GLU A 83 5.14 0.39 -19.22
N GLU A 84 4.91 1.12 -20.31
CA GLU A 84 5.96 1.62 -21.19
C GLU A 84 6.90 2.56 -20.44
N ASP A 85 6.36 3.56 -19.75
CA ASP A 85 7.12 4.48 -18.90
C ASP A 85 7.94 3.71 -17.84
N ALA A 86 7.33 2.70 -17.21
CA ALA A 86 8.02 1.86 -16.23
C ALA A 86 9.20 1.08 -16.84
N ARG A 87 9.05 0.59 -18.07
CA ARG A 87 10.11 -0.13 -18.80
C ARG A 87 11.23 0.82 -19.22
N GLU A 88 10.89 1.98 -19.77
CA GLU A 88 11.86 3.01 -20.19
C GLU A 88 12.74 3.46 -19.01
N HIS A 89 12.13 3.64 -17.84
CA HIS A 89 12.81 4.03 -16.61
C HIS A 89 13.42 2.87 -15.81
N LYS A 90 13.37 1.63 -16.33
CA LYS A 90 13.89 0.41 -15.69
C LYS A 90 13.31 0.16 -14.28
N ARG A 91 12.05 0.52 -14.08
CA ARG A 91 11.31 0.32 -12.82
C ARG A 91 10.81 -1.12 -12.66
N THR A 92 10.75 -1.87 -13.77
CA THR A 92 10.42 -3.30 -13.79
C THR A 92 11.55 -4.13 -13.17
N LYS A 93 11.39 -4.54 -11.91
CA LYS A 93 12.31 -5.45 -11.21
C LYS A 93 11.84 -6.91 -11.37
N LYS A 94 12.74 -7.86 -11.11
CA LYS A 94 12.40 -9.30 -11.13
C LYS A 94 11.30 -9.60 -10.12
N GLY A 95 10.20 -10.21 -10.58
CA GLY A 95 9.02 -10.48 -9.77
C GLY A 95 7.99 -9.35 -9.75
N CYS A 96 8.15 -8.32 -10.61
CA CYS A 96 7.10 -7.33 -10.86
C CYS A 96 6.46 -7.60 -12.22
N SER A 97 5.13 -7.75 -12.21
CA SER A 97 4.34 -8.29 -13.33
C SER A 97 3.44 -7.26 -14.00
N GLY A 98 3.32 -6.06 -13.42
CA GLY A 98 2.54 -4.97 -14.02
C GLY A 98 2.59 -3.68 -13.22
N VAL A 99 1.65 -2.79 -13.53
CA VAL A 99 1.44 -1.51 -12.85
C VAL A 99 0.00 -1.39 -12.38
N GLU A 100 -0.22 -0.64 -11.31
CA GLU A 100 -1.54 -0.23 -10.85
C GLU A 100 -1.62 1.29 -10.95
N LEU A 101 -2.62 1.79 -11.67
CA LEU A 101 -2.91 3.22 -11.70
C LEU A 101 -3.49 3.64 -10.34
N VAL A 102 -2.86 4.64 -9.74
CA VAL A 102 -3.24 5.18 -8.43
C VAL A 102 -4.19 6.35 -8.61
N ASP A 103 -3.84 7.28 -9.51
CA ASP A 103 -4.63 8.49 -9.77
C ASP A 103 -4.29 9.07 -11.15
N PHE A 104 -5.15 9.93 -11.67
CA PHE A 104 -4.82 10.80 -12.79
C PHE A 104 -5.52 12.15 -12.65
N VAL A 105 -4.78 13.23 -12.93
CA VAL A 105 -5.28 14.59 -12.82
C VAL A 105 -5.07 15.31 -14.14
N THR A 106 -6.15 15.87 -14.67
CA THR A 106 -6.09 16.76 -15.83
C THR A 106 -5.37 18.07 -15.47
N ILE A 107 -4.42 18.48 -16.30
CA ILE A 107 -3.74 19.77 -16.24
C ILE A 107 -4.27 20.70 -17.33
#